data_AF-A0A498R6P3-F1
#
_entry.id   AF-A0A498R6P3-F1
#
_cell.length_a   1.000
_cell.length_b   1.000
_cell.length_c   1.000
_cell.angle_alpha   90.00
_cell.angle_beta   90.00
_cell.angle_gamma   90.00
#
_symmetry.space_group_name_H-M   'P 1'
#
loop_
_entity.id
_entity.type
_entity.pdbx_description
1 polymer ?
#
loop_
_entity_poly.entity_id
_entity_poly.type
_entity_poly.pdbx_seq_one_letter_code
_entity_poly.pdbx_strand_id
1 'polypeptide(L)' 'MDTEQENKNRNIMALLCSETWSNSACCGYVLFAAKSLGYSKEQISELISSINDAFGNHSVEEAKRKYEHSSGTF' A
#
# COMPACT_ATOMS: atom_id res chain seq x y z
N MET A 1 23.00 22.94 19.77
CA MET A 1 22.26 22.39 18.62
C MET A 1 21.36 21.32 19.19
N ASP A 2 20.09 21.65 19.37
CA ASP A 2 19.19 20.99 20.33
C ASP A 2 18.86 19.56 19.94
N THR A 3 19.23 18.62 20.81
CA THR A 3 19.00 17.17 20.71
C THR A 3 17.52 16.82 20.45
N GLU A 4 16.61 17.70 20.88
CA GLU A 4 15.18 17.59 20.64
C GLU A 4 14.81 17.79 19.16
N GLN A 5 15.47 18.72 18.47
CA GLN A 5 15.24 18.97 17.05
C GLN A 5 15.79 17.81 16.19
N GLU A 6 16.95 17.25 16.55
CA GLU A 6 17.47 16.04 15.90
C GLU A 6 16.57 14.81 16.11
N ASN A 7 15.95 14.67 17.29
CA ASN A 7 14.98 13.61 17.54
C ASN A 7 13.67 13.81 16.77
N LYS A 8 13.17 15.05 16.66
CA LYS A 8 12.03 15.36 15.77
C LYS A 8 12.35 15.04 14.32
N ASN A 9 13.52 15.45 13.84
CA ASN A 9 13.95 15.21 12.45
C ASN A 9 14.10 13.71 12.16
N ARG A 10 14.64 12.92 13.10
CA ARG A 10 14.71 11.46 12.98
C ARG A 10 13.34 10.80 12.95
N ASN A 11 12.40 11.25 13.78
CA ASN A 11 11.03 10.74 13.77
C ASN A 11 10.29 11.10 12.47
N ILE A 12 10.48 12.30 11.93
CA ILE A 12 9.91 12.70 10.64
C ILE A 12 10.52 11.87 9.51
N MET A 13 11.84 11.66 9.50
CA MET A 13 12.50 10.81 8.51
C MET A 13 12.06 9.35 8.62
N ALA A 14 11.85 8.84 9.82
CA ALA A 14 11.25 7.52 10.03
C ALA A 14 9.81 7.50 9.51
N LEU A 15 8.98 8.51 9.75
CA LEU A 15 7.61 8.60 9.23
C LEU A 15 7.56 8.65 7.69
N LEU A 16 8.50 9.38 7.08
CA LEU A 16 8.65 9.50 5.63
C LEU A 16 9.25 8.24 4.98
N CYS A 17 10.12 7.52 5.69
CA CYS A 17 10.73 6.27 5.21
C CYS A 17 9.93 5.03 5.58
N SER A 18 9.01 5.12 6.55
CA SER A 18 8.31 3.95 7.11
C SER A 18 7.36 3.36 6.09
N GLU A 19 6.38 4.08 5.55
CA GLU A 19 5.27 3.39 4.85
C GLU A 19 4.52 4.22 3.80
N THR A 20 5.06 5.32 3.24
CA THR A 20 4.27 6.12 2.28
C THR A 20 4.36 5.58 0.85
N TRP A 21 3.83 4.39 0.61
CA TRP A 21 3.41 4.00 -0.73
C TRP A 21 2.15 4.80 -1.05
N SER A 22 2.21 5.64 -2.09
CA SER A 22 0.99 6.28 -2.56
C SER A 22 0.03 5.21 -3.10
N ASN A 23 -1.27 5.41 -2.91
CA ASN A 23 -2.30 4.52 -3.48
C ASN A 23 -2.06 4.30 -5.00
N SER A 24 -1.57 5.34 -5.69
CA SER A 24 -1.19 5.28 -7.10
C SER A 24 -0.03 4.30 -7.39
N ALA A 25 0.99 4.26 -6.53
CA ALA A 25 2.08 3.30 -6.67
C ALA A 25 1.57 1.85 -6.49
N CYS A 26 0.74 1.61 -5.46
CA CYS A 26 0.12 0.30 -5.22
C CYS A 26 -0.72 -0.17 -6.43
N CYS A 27 -1.58 0.70 -6.97
CA CYS A 27 -2.34 0.42 -8.19
C CYS A 27 -1.42 0.10 -9.39
N GLY A 28 -0.27 0.78 -9.50
CA GLY A 28 0.73 0.51 -10.52
C GLY A 28 1.25 -0.95 -10.48
N TYR A 29 1.63 -1.44 -9.30
CA TYR A 29 2.08 -2.82 -9.13
C TYR A 29 0.99 -3.84 -9.43
N VAL A 30 -0.24 -3.57 -8.99
CA VAL A 30 -1.38 -4.44 -9.31
C VAL A 30 -1.64 -4.49 -10.82
N LEU A 31 -1.54 -3.37 -11.53
CA LEU A 31 -1.67 -3.34 -12.99
C LEU A 31 -0.57 -4.15 -13.69
N PHE A 32 0.68 -4.08 -13.21
CA PHE A 32 1.77 -4.90 -13.74
C PHE A 32 1.49 -6.40 -13.54
N ALA A 33 1.08 -6.79 -12.33
CA ALA A 33 0.75 -8.18 -12.02
C ALA A 33 -0.45 -8.68 -12.85
N ALA A 34 -1.54 -7.92 -12.91
CA ALA A 34 -2.75 -8.27 -13.66
C ALA A 34 -2.47 -8.44 -15.16
N LYS A 35 -1.64 -7.56 -15.74
CA LYS A 35 -1.18 -7.71 -17.14
C LYS A 35 -0.35 -8.98 -17.34
N SER A 36 0.57 -9.28 -16.42
CA SER A 36 1.37 -10.51 -16.49
C SER A 36 0.53 -11.78 -16.38
N LEU A 37 -0.60 -11.72 -15.68
CA LEU A 37 -1.57 -12.82 -15.56
C LEU A 37 -2.55 -12.88 -16.74
N GLY A 38 -2.46 -11.96 -17.70
CA GLY A 38 -3.30 -11.95 -18.90
C GLY A 38 -4.72 -11.44 -18.67
N TYR A 39 -4.96 -10.62 -17.64
CA TYR A 39 -6.29 -10.09 -17.34
C TYR A 39 -6.80 -9.22 -18.50
N SER A 40 -8.11 -9.30 -18.79
CA SER A 40 -8.76 -8.42 -19.74
C SER A 40 -8.85 -6.98 -19.23
N LYS A 41 -9.16 -6.03 -20.11
CA LYS A 41 -9.32 -4.62 -19.71
C LYS A 41 -10.46 -4.43 -18.72
N GLU A 42 -11.55 -5.18 -18.90
CA GLU A 42 -12.73 -5.17 -18.04
C GLU A 42 -12.36 -5.70 -16.65
N GLN A 43 -11.66 -6.84 -16.57
CA GLN A 43 -11.18 -7.41 -15.31
C GLN A 43 -10.21 -6.48 -14.57
N ILE A 44 -9.32 -5.82 -15.31
CA ILE A 44 -8.42 -4.81 -14.76
C ILE A 44 -9.21 -3.63 -14.18
N SER A 45 -10.23 -3.15 -14.89
CA SER A 45 -11.06 -2.04 -14.42
C SER A 45 -11.83 -2.40 -13.15
N GLU A 46 -12.43 -3.58 -13.09
CA GLU A 46 -13.12 -4.09 -11.90
C GLU A 46 -12.19 -4.26 -10.71
N LEU A 47 -10.97 -4.77 -10.95
CA LEU A 47 -9.94 -4.93 -9.93
C LEU A 47 -9.51 -3.58 -9.34
N ILE A 48 -9.27 -2.57 -10.19
CA ILE A 48 -8.87 -1.24 -9.73
C ILE A 48 -10.00 -0.54 -8.98
N SER A 49 -11.26 -0.69 -9.42
CA SER A 49 -12.42 -0.16 -8.69
C SER A 49 -12.50 -0.78 -7.29
N SER A 50 -12.41 -2.11 -7.20
CA SER A 50 -12.46 -2.84 -5.94
C SER A 50 -11.32 -2.44 -4.98
N ILE A 51 -10.13 -2.16 -5.51
CA ILE A 51 -8.99 -1.69 -4.71
C ILE A 51 -9.21 -0.28 -4.18
N ASN A 52 -9.73 0.63 -5.01
CA ASN A 52 -10.04 1.99 -4.56
C ASN A 52 -11.12 1.99 -3.47
N ASP A 53 -12.14 1.14 -3.60
CA ASP A 53 -13.15 0.96 -2.57
C ASP A 53 -12.52 0.42 -1.27
N ALA A 54 -11.60 -0.54 -1.37
CA ALA A 54 -10.87 -1.05 -0.21
C ALA A 54 -10.01 0.03 0.47
N PHE A 55 -9.35 0.90 -0.30
CA PHE A 55 -8.59 2.03 0.27
C PHE A 55 -9.48 3.04 1.01
N GLY A 56 -10.72 3.24 0.56
CA GLY A 56 -11.66 4.13 1.22
C GLY A 56 -12.30 3.53 2.48
N ASN A 57 -12.47 2.21 2.50
CA ASN A 57 -13.23 1.50 3.54
C ASN A 57 -12.37 0.85 4.63
N HIS A 58 -11.06 0.65 4.40
CA HIS A 58 -10.16 -0.02 5.34
C HIS A 58 -8.96 0.86 5.72
N SER A 59 -8.51 0.75 6.97
CA SER A 59 -7.28 1.41 7.41
C SER A 59 -6.04 0.68 6.87
N VAL A 60 -4.91 1.38 6.82
CA VAL A 60 -3.62 0.82 6.38
C VAL A 60 -3.23 -0.38 7.26
N GLU A 61 -3.46 -0.30 8.57
CA GLU A 61 -3.15 -1.35 9.53
C GLU A 61 -4.04 -2.59 9.33
N GLU A 62 -5.32 -2.39 8.99
CA GLU A 62 -6.23 -3.50 8.69
C GLU A 62 -5.80 -4.25 7.43
N ALA A 63 -5.45 -3.51 6.37
CA ALA A 63 -4.94 -4.08 5.13
C ALA A 63 -3.61 -4.84 5.34
N LYS A 64 -2.67 -4.26 6.12
CA LYS A 64 -1.40 -4.90 6.49
C LYS A 64 -1.63 -6.20 7.25
N ARG A 65 -2.47 -6.17 8.28
CA ARG A 65 -2.83 -7.36 9.06
C ARG A 65 -3.41 -8.44 8.15
N LYS A 66 -4.30 -8.09 7.23
CA LYS A 66 -4.92 -9.03 6.29
C LYS A 66 -3.88 -9.70 5.37
N TYR A 67 -2.91 -8.93 4.86
CA TYR A 67 -1.81 -9.46 4.06
C TYR A 67 -0.91 -10.42 4.86
N GLU A 68 -0.51 -10.03 6.07
CA GLU A 68 0.32 -10.87 6.96
C GLU A 68 -0.38 -12.17 7.34
N HIS A 69 -1.68 -12.13 7.63
CA HIS A 69 -2.46 -13.34 7.92
C HIS A 69 -2.66 -14.22 6.68
N SER A 70 -2.75 -13.63 5.48
CA SER A 70 -2.83 -14.39 4.23
C SER A 70 -1.51 -15.06 3.84
N SER A 71 -0.38 -14.53 4.33
CA SER A 71 0.96 -15.05 4.05
C SER A 71 1.42 -16.10 5.08
N GLY A 72 0.67 -16.29 6.18
CA GLY A 72 0.95 -17.29 7.22
C GLY A 72 0.48 -18.72 6.92
N THR A 73 -0.04 -18.99 5.71
CA THR A 73 -0.62 -20.28 5.31
C THR A 73 -0.07 -20.82 3.98
N PHE A 74 1.23 -20.68 3.74
CA PHE A 74 1.93 -21.41 2.67
C PHE A 74 3.27 -21.95 3.18
#